data_AF-M4VF32-F1
#
_entry.id   AF-M4VF32-F1
#
_cell.length_a   1.000
_cell.length_b   1.000
_cell.length_c   1.000
_cell.angle_alpha   90.00
_cell.angle_beta   90.00
_cell.angle_gamma   90.00
#
_symmetry.space_group_name_H-M   'P 1'
#
loop_
_entity.id
_entity.type
_entity.pdbx_description
1 polymer ?
#
loop_
_entity_poly.entity_id
_entity_poly.type
_entity_poly.pdbx_seq_one_letter_code
_entity_poly.pdbx_strand_id
1 'polypeptide(L)'
;MIRFLILIVSVLAFVVVATPARAQTQEELPPQTRTPITTERANSYYAQCMAADDQRMSDEAQAELCSCTSVKMMSRFSMEELDIIGKPTKLGKELMHKMQTQVYGPCMQTAAQDLLFNECMRDKKIMDFDLRDMPKLCRCMSKRSAAYLETDGEAMMRSILAHNPDLRDPLPAIMSSPSFRQQASNNLFSCLREGTSE
;
A
#
# COMPACT_ATOMS: atom_id res chain seq x y z
N MET A 1 -45.44 -30.45 57.64
CA MET A 1 -44.29 -31.37 57.40
C MET A 1 -43.28 -30.60 56.55
N ILE A 2 -42.16 -30.11 57.11
CA ILE A 2 -40.84 -30.80 57.17
C ILE A 2 -40.29 -30.96 55.73
N ARG A 3 -39.15 -30.45 55.22
CA ARG A 3 -37.85 -29.90 55.70
C ARG A 3 -37.18 -29.22 54.47
N PHE A 4 -36.55 -28.04 54.54
CA PHE A 4 -35.11 -27.79 54.76
C PHE A 4 -34.13 -28.73 54.02
N LEU A 5 -33.40 -28.23 53.02
CA LEU A 5 -32.06 -28.69 52.57
C LEU A 5 -31.48 -27.67 51.57
N ILE A 6 -30.71 -26.68 52.03
CA ILE A 6 -29.23 -26.62 52.15
C ILE A 6 -28.53 -26.08 50.88
N LEU A 7 -28.01 -24.87 51.07
CA LEU A 7 -26.97 -24.14 50.36
C LEU A 7 -25.77 -25.01 49.93
N ILE A 8 -25.31 -24.84 48.68
CA ILE A 8 -23.88 -24.92 48.35
C ILE A 8 -23.55 -23.75 47.40
N VAL A 9 -23.14 -22.63 48.00
CA VAL A 9 -22.46 -21.53 47.31
C VAL A 9 -21.01 -21.97 47.13
N SER A 10 -20.65 -22.42 45.93
CA SER A 10 -19.26 -22.69 45.58
C SER A 10 -18.57 -21.37 45.22
N VAL A 11 -17.89 -20.77 46.20
CA VAL A 11 -17.00 -19.63 45.98
C VAL A 11 -15.73 -20.13 45.29
N LEU A 12 -15.69 -20.05 43.96
CA LEU A 12 -14.47 -20.20 43.18
C LEU A 12 -13.61 -18.95 43.38
N ALA A 13 -12.63 -19.05 44.27
CA ALA A 13 -11.58 -18.05 44.43
C ALA A 13 -10.70 -18.05 43.18
N PHE A 14 -10.97 -17.12 42.24
CA PHE A 14 -10.04 -16.79 41.17
C PHE A 14 -8.84 -16.06 41.76
N VAL A 15 -7.74 -16.78 41.93
CA VAL A 15 -6.43 -16.17 42.17
C VAL A 15 -6.04 -15.46 40.89
N VAL A 16 -6.26 -14.14 40.84
CA VAL A 16 -5.76 -13.27 39.78
C VAL A 16 -4.24 -13.23 39.93
N VAL A 17 -3.54 -14.08 39.17
CA VAL A 17 -2.09 -14.02 39.01
C VAL A 17 -1.78 -12.76 38.20
N ALA A 18 -1.48 -11.66 38.89
CA ALA A 18 -1.03 -10.42 38.30
C ALA A 18 0.29 -10.68 37.55
N THR A 19 0.21 -10.79 36.23
CA THR A 19 1.38 -10.84 35.36
C THR A 19 1.99 -9.43 35.32
N PRO A 20 3.28 -9.25 35.65
CA PRO A 20 3.91 -7.94 35.59
C PRO A 20 3.95 -7.48 34.13
N ALA A 21 3.33 -6.33 33.85
CA ALA A 21 3.41 -5.66 32.57
C ALA A 21 4.87 -5.30 32.28
N ARG A 22 5.50 -6.01 31.35
CA ARG A 22 6.83 -5.70 30.86
C ARG A 22 6.72 -4.44 30.00
N ALA A 23 7.16 -3.30 30.53
CA ALA A 23 7.26 -2.07 29.78
C ALA A 23 8.15 -2.31 28.54
N GLN A 24 7.52 -2.33 27.36
CA GLN A 24 8.25 -2.37 26.09
C GLN A 24 8.89 -1.01 25.91
N THR A 25 10.19 -0.90 26.17
CA THR A 25 10.97 0.27 25.80
C THR A 25 10.83 0.45 24.29
N GLN A 26 10.14 1.50 23.83
CA GLN A 26 10.14 1.86 22.42
C GLN A 26 11.58 2.20 22.04
N GLU A 27 12.15 1.38 21.16
CA GLU A 27 13.44 1.65 20.53
C GLU A 27 13.24 2.78 19.53
N GLU A 28 13.19 4.01 20.03
CA GLU A 28 13.06 5.22 19.24
C GLU A 28 14.46 5.76 18.91
N LEU A 29 14.68 6.13 17.65
CA LEU A 29 15.98 6.67 17.23
C LEU A 29 16.21 8.05 17.88
N PRO A 30 17.36 8.29 18.56
CA PRO A 30 17.65 9.57 19.17
C PRO A 30 17.56 10.72 18.14
N PRO A 31 16.88 11.84 18.44
CA PRO A 31 16.70 12.97 17.51
C PRO A 31 18.01 13.57 16.95
N GLN A 32 19.11 13.42 17.70
CA GLN A 32 20.43 13.98 17.39
C GLN A 32 21.20 13.20 16.30
N THR A 33 20.62 12.16 15.72
CA THR A 33 21.31 11.23 14.79
C THR A 33 20.62 11.10 13.43
N ARG A 34 19.94 12.14 12.93
CA ARG A 34 19.25 12.07 11.63
C ARG A 34 20.06 12.80 10.55
N THR A 35 20.90 12.07 9.83
CA THR A 35 21.66 12.60 8.70
C THR A 35 20.77 12.66 7.45
N PRO A 36 20.69 13.80 6.73
CA PRO A 36 19.96 13.88 5.48
C PRO A 36 20.47 12.89 4.44
N ILE A 37 19.57 12.35 3.63
CA ILE A 37 19.95 11.48 2.51
C ILE A 37 20.65 12.32 1.45
N THR A 38 21.80 11.84 0.97
CA THR A 38 22.57 12.49 -0.09
C THR A 38 21.96 12.23 -1.47
N THR A 39 22.21 13.12 -2.41
CA THR A 39 21.83 12.91 -3.83
C THR A 39 22.44 11.64 -4.40
N GLU A 40 23.67 11.29 -4.02
CA GLU A 40 24.33 10.05 -4.44
C GLU A 40 23.55 8.81 -3.98
N ARG A 41 23.05 8.82 -2.74
CA ARG A 41 22.23 7.73 -2.21
C ARG A 41 20.88 7.63 -2.92
N ALA A 42 20.24 8.76 -3.21
CA ALA A 42 18.99 8.80 -3.98
C ALA A 42 19.18 8.28 -5.42
N ASN A 43 20.26 8.68 -6.09
CA ASN A 43 20.62 8.18 -7.42
C ASN A 43 20.91 6.68 -7.41
N SER A 44 21.57 6.19 -6.36
CA SER A 44 21.81 4.75 -6.17
C SER A 44 20.49 3.97 -6.02
N TYR A 45 19.52 4.53 -5.27
CA TYR A 45 18.19 3.94 -5.15
C TYR A 45 17.47 3.92 -6.50
N TYR A 46 17.49 5.02 -7.24
CA TYR A 46 16.90 5.08 -8.59
C TYR A 46 17.49 4.00 -9.51
N ALA A 47 18.81 3.88 -9.55
CA ALA A 47 19.50 2.88 -10.38
C ALA A 47 19.12 1.44 -10.01
N GLN A 48 19.04 1.13 -8.71
CA GLN A 48 18.59 -0.18 -8.23
C GLN A 48 17.12 -0.45 -8.56
N CYS A 49 16.28 0.56 -8.43
CA CYS A 49 14.86 0.47 -8.76
C CYS A 49 14.65 0.18 -10.26
N MET A 50 15.40 0.84 -11.15
CA MET A 50 15.36 0.55 -12.58
C MET A 50 15.92 -0.84 -12.92
N ALA A 51 16.95 -1.31 -12.20
CA ALA A 51 17.54 -2.62 -12.43
C ALA A 51 16.66 -3.80 -11.98
N ALA A 52 15.64 -3.55 -11.15
CA ALA A 52 14.74 -4.60 -10.66
C ALA A 52 13.78 -5.16 -11.73
N ASP A 53 13.61 -4.44 -12.86
CA ASP A 53 12.77 -4.82 -14.01
C ASP A 53 11.39 -5.40 -13.63
N ASP A 54 10.41 -4.52 -13.40
CA ASP A 54 9.05 -4.96 -13.08
C ASP A 54 8.23 -5.12 -14.37
N GLN A 55 8.18 -6.35 -14.87
CA GLN A 55 7.47 -6.72 -16.11
C GLN A 55 5.96 -6.43 -16.12
N ARG A 56 5.39 -5.96 -15.01
CA ARG A 56 3.98 -5.56 -14.95
C ARG A 56 3.76 -4.15 -15.53
N MET A 57 4.78 -3.30 -15.57
CA MET A 57 4.69 -1.91 -16.07
C MET A 57 5.70 -1.63 -17.18
N SER A 58 5.49 -0.55 -17.93
CA SER A 58 6.43 -0.04 -18.93
C SER A 58 7.67 0.60 -18.29
N ASP A 59 8.78 0.63 -19.03
CA ASP A 59 10.03 1.28 -18.61
C ASP A 59 9.82 2.76 -18.22
N GLU A 60 8.93 3.45 -18.93
CA GLU A 60 8.57 4.85 -18.65
C GLU A 60 7.86 4.97 -17.30
N ALA A 61 6.87 4.11 -17.04
CA ALA A 61 6.16 4.09 -15.78
C ALA A 61 7.07 3.69 -14.60
N GLN A 62 7.99 2.75 -14.82
CA GLN A 62 9.01 2.37 -13.83
C GLN A 62 9.97 3.53 -13.56
N ALA A 63 10.45 4.22 -14.60
CA ALA A 63 11.32 5.39 -14.44
C ALA A 63 10.66 6.51 -13.64
N GLU A 64 9.37 6.78 -13.88
CA GLU A 64 8.63 7.79 -13.12
C GLU A 64 8.45 7.39 -11.65
N LEU A 65 8.07 6.14 -11.39
CA LEU A 65 7.95 5.57 -10.05
C LEU A 65 9.28 5.65 -9.29
N CYS A 66 10.36 5.17 -9.89
CA CYS A 66 11.71 5.17 -9.31
C CYS A 66 12.21 6.60 -9.04
N SER A 67 11.96 7.53 -9.97
CA SER A 67 12.33 8.93 -9.83
C SER A 67 11.59 9.58 -8.66
N CYS A 68 10.25 9.49 -8.66
CA CYS A 68 9.43 10.07 -7.61
C CYS A 68 9.76 9.50 -6.22
N THR A 69 9.92 8.17 -6.11
CA THR A 69 10.25 7.51 -4.84
C THR A 69 11.62 7.94 -4.32
N SER A 70 12.64 8.03 -5.19
CA SER A 70 13.98 8.48 -4.76
C SER A 70 13.97 9.90 -4.20
N VAL A 71 13.22 10.83 -4.81
CA VAL A 71 13.06 12.21 -4.33
C VAL A 71 12.25 12.27 -3.02
N LYS A 72 11.12 11.56 -2.96
CA LYS A 72 10.29 11.52 -1.73
C LYS A 72 11.06 10.91 -0.57
N MET A 73 11.87 9.87 -0.81
CA MET A 73 12.73 9.26 0.19
C MET A 73 13.65 10.30 0.85
N MET A 74 14.31 11.16 0.06
CA MET A 74 15.16 12.24 0.59
C MET A 74 14.43 13.19 1.57
N SER A 75 13.16 13.46 1.31
CA SER A 75 12.34 14.36 2.14
C SER A 75 11.72 13.70 3.38
N ARG A 76 11.71 12.35 3.44
CA ARG A 76 10.96 11.59 4.44
C ARG A 76 11.84 10.74 5.34
N PHE A 77 13.07 10.46 4.93
CA PHE A 77 13.97 9.55 5.64
C PHE A 77 15.34 10.17 5.92
N SER A 78 15.97 9.71 7.01
CA SER A 78 17.40 9.88 7.25
C SER A 78 18.19 8.65 6.79
N MET A 79 19.51 8.80 6.67
CA MET A 79 20.41 7.68 6.33
C MET A 79 20.30 6.53 7.34
N GLU A 80 20.20 6.86 8.63
CA GLU A 80 20.09 5.90 9.73
C GLU A 80 18.75 5.15 9.69
N GLU A 81 17.66 5.86 9.35
CA GLU A 81 16.37 5.21 9.14
C GLU A 81 16.44 4.23 7.95
N LEU A 82 17.10 4.60 6.84
CA LEU A 82 17.28 3.70 5.69
C LEU A 82 18.03 2.42 6.06
N ASP A 83 19.02 2.50 6.95
CA ASP A 83 19.76 1.33 7.43
C ASP A 83 18.92 0.41 8.33
N ILE A 84 17.76 0.87 8.82
CA ILE A 84 16.88 0.11 9.72
C ILE A 84 15.65 -0.44 8.98
N ILE A 85 15.20 0.22 7.91
CA ILE A 85 14.05 -0.21 7.11
C ILE A 85 14.15 -1.70 6.75
N GLY A 86 13.07 -2.44 7.02
CA GLY A 86 12.97 -3.85 6.66
C GLY A 86 13.75 -4.81 7.55
N LYS A 87 14.48 -4.32 8.57
CA LYS A 87 15.00 -5.19 9.64
C LYS A 87 13.85 -5.81 10.43
N PRO A 88 14.02 -7.03 10.97
CA PRO A 88 12.99 -7.72 11.74
C PRO A 88 12.84 -7.15 13.17
N THR A 89 12.81 -5.83 13.30
CA THR A 89 12.57 -5.09 14.56
C THR A 89 11.27 -4.30 14.44
N LYS A 90 10.69 -3.89 15.58
CA LYS A 90 9.47 -3.06 15.59
C LYS A 90 9.69 -1.77 14.79
N LEU A 91 10.79 -1.07 15.05
CA LEU A 91 11.16 0.14 14.32
C LEU A 91 11.39 -0.12 12.82
N GLY A 92 12.05 -1.23 12.45
CA GLY A 92 12.26 -1.60 11.04
C GLY A 92 10.95 -1.82 10.26
N LYS A 93 9.94 -2.40 10.92
CA LYS A 93 8.58 -2.55 10.35
C LYS A 93 7.85 -1.21 10.25
N GLU A 94 7.89 -0.39 11.30
CA GLU A 94 7.28 0.95 11.29
C GLU A 94 7.87 1.85 10.19
N LEU A 95 9.19 1.83 10.02
CA LEU A 95 9.86 2.57 8.95
C LEU A 95 9.54 2.00 7.56
N MET A 96 9.34 0.68 7.43
CA MET A 96 8.85 0.09 6.18
C MET A 96 7.43 0.56 5.85
N HIS A 97 6.52 0.60 6.83
CA HIS A 97 5.16 1.12 6.63
C HIS A 97 5.19 2.61 6.26
N LYS A 98 6.08 3.40 6.88
CA LYS A 98 6.34 4.80 6.50
C LYS A 98 6.84 4.90 5.05
N MET A 99 7.72 4.00 4.61
CA MET A 99 8.24 3.97 3.23
C MET A 99 7.10 3.69 2.25
N GLN A 100 6.29 2.69 2.54
CA GLN A 100 5.16 2.33 1.70
C GLN A 100 4.14 3.47 1.62
N THR A 101 3.75 4.05 2.75
CA THR A 101 2.65 5.02 2.80
C THR A 101 3.05 6.44 2.39
N GLN A 102 4.26 6.90 2.74
CA GLN A 102 4.69 8.30 2.54
C GLN A 102 5.65 8.51 1.37
N VAL A 103 6.22 7.43 0.82
CA VAL A 103 7.15 7.49 -0.32
C VAL A 103 6.57 6.75 -1.52
N TYR A 104 6.26 5.46 -1.38
CA TYR A 104 5.74 4.65 -2.49
C TYR A 104 4.31 5.07 -2.89
N GLY A 105 3.39 5.15 -1.93
CA GLY A 105 2.01 5.64 -2.05
C GLY A 105 1.83 6.79 -3.03
N PRO A 106 2.39 7.97 -2.73
CA PRO A 106 2.26 9.16 -3.57
C PRO A 106 2.88 9.05 -4.96
N CYS A 107 3.71 8.04 -5.23
CA CYS A 107 4.44 7.88 -6.48
C CYS A 107 3.86 6.77 -7.39
N MET A 108 2.86 6.02 -6.92
CA MET A 108 2.31 4.88 -7.65
C MET A 108 1.35 5.25 -8.78
N GLN A 109 0.93 6.51 -8.91
CA GLN A 109 -0.16 6.89 -9.84
C GLN A 109 0.14 6.45 -11.28
N THR A 110 1.31 6.80 -11.80
CA THR A 110 1.70 6.48 -13.19
C THR A 110 1.88 4.98 -13.38
N ALA A 111 2.56 4.31 -12.45
CA ALA A 111 2.69 2.85 -12.47
C ALA A 111 1.33 2.15 -12.46
N ALA A 112 0.40 2.59 -11.60
CA ALA A 112 -0.94 2.04 -11.53
C ALA A 112 -1.75 2.32 -12.81
N GLN A 113 -1.63 3.51 -13.39
CA GLN A 113 -2.28 3.82 -14.67
C GLN A 113 -1.79 2.91 -15.79
N ASP A 114 -0.49 2.68 -15.89
CA ASP A 114 0.10 1.82 -16.91
C ASP A 114 -0.34 0.36 -16.72
N LEU A 115 -0.27 -0.15 -15.49
CA LEU A 115 -0.76 -1.47 -15.11
C LEU A 115 -2.22 -1.70 -15.50
N LEU A 116 -3.10 -0.77 -15.13
CA LEU A 116 -4.53 -0.85 -15.40
C LEU A 116 -4.84 -0.73 -16.89
N PHE A 117 -4.07 0.09 -17.61
CA PHE A 117 -4.18 0.17 -19.06
C PHE A 117 -3.82 -1.17 -19.70
N ASN A 118 -2.68 -1.75 -19.32
CA ASN A 118 -2.20 -3.03 -19.85
C ASN A 118 -3.12 -4.20 -19.46
N GLU A 119 -3.70 -4.19 -18.27
CA GLU A 119 -4.73 -5.16 -17.86
C GLU A 119 -5.99 -5.02 -18.71
N CYS A 120 -6.51 -3.81 -18.89
CA CYS A 120 -7.68 -3.54 -19.70
C CYS A 120 -7.50 -3.98 -21.16
N MET A 121 -6.33 -3.68 -21.75
CA MET A 121 -6.00 -4.09 -23.12
C MET A 121 -5.89 -5.62 -23.29
N ARG A 122 -5.70 -6.37 -22.20
CA ARG A 122 -5.63 -7.84 -22.19
C ARG A 122 -6.95 -8.51 -21.82
N ASP A 123 -7.93 -7.76 -21.30
CA ASP A 123 -9.21 -8.34 -20.89
C ASP A 123 -10.09 -8.68 -22.09
N LYS A 124 -10.15 -9.97 -22.39
CA LYS A 124 -10.96 -10.54 -23.48
C LYS A 124 -12.45 -10.28 -23.33
N LYS A 125 -12.95 -9.99 -22.12
CA LYS A 125 -14.37 -9.68 -21.88
C LYS A 125 -14.77 -8.30 -22.40
N ILE A 126 -13.81 -7.40 -22.55
CA ILE A 126 -14.02 -6.05 -23.09
C ILE A 126 -13.81 -6.06 -24.63
N MET A 127 -13.16 -7.11 -25.17
CA MET A 127 -12.95 -7.26 -26.61
C MET A 127 -14.22 -7.49 -27.43
N ASP A 128 -15.37 -7.72 -26.79
CA ASP A 128 -16.67 -7.81 -27.47
C ASP A 128 -17.24 -6.41 -27.85
N PHE A 129 -16.65 -5.33 -27.35
CA PHE A 129 -16.93 -3.96 -27.81
C PHE A 129 -16.15 -3.65 -29.10
N ASP A 130 -16.59 -2.66 -29.91
CA ASP A 130 -15.88 -2.26 -31.14
C ASP A 130 -14.41 -2.00 -30.81
N LEU A 131 -13.53 -2.88 -31.32
CA LEU A 131 -12.11 -2.93 -30.98
C LEU A 131 -11.38 -1.61 -31.29
N ARG A 132 -11.96 -0.74 -32.12
CA ARG A 132 -11.39 0.56 -32.48
C ARG A 132 -11.31 1.55 -31.32
N ASP A 133 -12.22 1.46 -30.35
CA ASP A 133 -12.27 2.39 -29.21
C ASP A 133 -11.60 1.84 -27.94
N MET A 134 -11.10 0.60 -27.97
CA MET A 134 -10.45 -0.05 -26.83
C MET A 134 -9.30 0.77 -26.21
N PRO A 135 -8.33 1.30 -26.99
CA PRO A 135 -7.27 2.14 -26.41
C PRO A 135 -7.81 3.42 -25.74
N LYS A 136 -8.86 4.04 -26.30
CA LYS A 136 -9.49 5.25 -25.73
C LYS A 136 -10.20 4.91 -24.42
N LEU A 137 -10.96 3.83 -24.41
CA LEU A 137 -11.65 3.32 -23.23
C LEU A 137 -10.67 2.96 -22.11
N CYS A 138 -9.66 2.14 -22.41
CA CYS A 138 -8.67 1.71 -21.44
C CYS A 138 -7.88 2.88 -20.86
N ARG A 139 -7.53 3.88 -21.68
CA ARG A 139 -6.86 5.10 -21.21
C ARG A 139 -7.75 5.94 -20.29
N CYS A 140 -9.04 6.06 -20.60
CA CYS A 140 -9.99 6.73 -19.73
C CYS A 140 -10.12 6.02 -18.38
N MET A 141 -10.34 4.70 -18.42
CA MET A 141 -10.53 3.89 -17.21
C MET A 141 -9.29 3.89 -16.33
N SER A 142 -8.10 3.67 -16.92
CA SER A 142 -6.85 3.61 -16.16
C SER A 142 -6.52 4.95 -15.51
N LYS A 143 -6.68 6.07 -16.22
CA LYS A 143 -6.45 7.42 -15.69
C LYS A 143 -7.35 7.72 -14.49
N ARG A 144 -8.65 7.43 -14.58
CA ARG A 144 -9.61 7.68 -13.48
C ARG A 144 -9.35 6.78 -12.28
N SER A 145 -9.00 5.52 -12.52
CA SER A 145 -8.71 4.56 -11.45
C SER A 145 -7.38 4.87 -10.77
N ALA A 146 -6.38 5.35 -11.49
CA ALA A 146 -5.14 5.85 -10.92
C ALA A 146 -5.35 7.13 -10.08
N ALA A 147 -6.21 8.05 -10.52
CA ALA A 147 -6.56 9.24 -9.74
C ALA A 147 -7.25 8.91 -8.40
N TYR A 148 -8.02 7.81 -8.36
CA TYR A 148 -8.57 7.31 -7.09
C TYR A 148 -7.47 6.85 -6.12
N LEU A 149 -6.39 6.25 -6.62
CA LEU A 149 -5.25 5.88 -5.77
C LEU A 149 -4.49 7.10 -5.24
N GLU A 150 -4.46 8.20 -5.99
CA GLU A 150 -3.86 9.45 -5.51
C GLU A 150 -4.61 10.00 -4.28
N THR A 151 -5.94 9.86 -4.24
CA THR A 151 -6.78 10.41 -3.17
C THR A 151 -6.94 9.44 -1.99
N ASP A 152 -7.20 8.16 -2.27
CA ASP A 152 -7.59 7.17 -1.27
C ASP A 152 -6.50 6.10 -1.03
N GLY A 153 -5.46 6.07 -1.87
CA GLY A 153 -4.42 5.02 -1.86
C GLY A 153 -3.68 4.93 -0.54
N GLU A 154 -3.41 6.05 0.13
CA GLU A 154 -2.76 6.05 1.43
C GLU A 154 -3.64 5.36 2.49
N ALA A 155 -4.93 5.70 2.55
CA ALA A 155 -5.85 5.10 3.51
C ALA A 155 -6.05 3.59 3.25
N MET A 156 -6.18 3.21 1.98
CA MET A 156 -6.24 1.80 1.57
C MET A 156 -4.98 1.04 1.98
N MET A 157 -3.81 1.63 1.74
CA MET A 157 -2.53 1.01 2.08
C MET A 157 -2.35 0.86 3.59
N ARG A 158 -2.67 1.88 4.39
CA ARG A 158 -2.64 1.77 5.86
C ARG A 158 -3.55 0.64 6.36
N SER A 159 -4.75 0.51 5.79
CA SER A 159 -5.68 -0.57 6.12
C SER A 159 -5.11 -1.95 5.78
N ILE A 160 -4.51 -2.10 4.59
CA ILE A 160 -3.89 -3.36 4.15
C ILE A 160 -2.72 -3.74 5.06
N LEU A 161 -1.82 -2.79 5.38
CA LEU A 161 -0.65 -3.02 6.21
C LEU A 161 -1.02 -3.30 7.68
N ALA A 162 -2.16 -2.79 8.16
CA ALA A 162 -2.66 -3.13 9.49
C ALA A 162 -3.07 -4.62 9.61
N HIS A 163 -3.56 -5.22 8.52
CA HIS A 163 -3.98 -6.62 8.49
C HIS A 163 -2.87 -7.57 8.01
N ASN A 164 -1.92 -7.06 7.20
CA ASN A 164 -0.77 -7.80 6.70
C ASN A 164 0.50 -6.95 6.82
N PRO A 165 1.08 -6.84 8.04
CA PRO A 165 2.19 -5.94 8.31
C PRO A 165 3.51 -6.34 7.63
N ASP A 166 3.63 -7.58 7.16
CA ASP A 166 4.82 -8.10 6.49
C ASP A 166 4.72 -8.01 4.94
N LEU A 167 3.64 -7.43 4.41
CA LEU A 167 3.45 -7.21 2.98
C LEU A 167 4.51 -6.22 2.46
N ARG A 168 5.27 -6.63 1.44
CA ARG A 168 6.33 -5.78 0.84
C ARG A 168 5.84 -4.91 -0.31
N ASP A 169 5.07 -5.49 -1.23
CA ASP A 169 4.42 -4.76 -2.33
C ASP A 169 2.92 -4.64 -2.03
N PRO A 170 2.42 -3.44 -1.67
CA PRO A 170 1.00 -3.23 -1.38
C PRO A 170 0.13 -3.12 -2.63
N LEU A 171 0.72 -2.92 -3.82
CA LEU A 171 -0.04 -2.59 -5.02
C LEU A 171 -1.01 -3.72 -5.45
N PRO A 172 -0.61 -5.01 -5.51
CA PRO A 172 -1.54 -6.11 -5.79
C PRO A 172 -2.68 -6.20 -4.77
N ALA A 173 -2.37 -5.97 -3.49
CA ALA A 173 -3.38 -6.01 -2.44
C ALA A 173 -4.39 -4.86 -2.60
N ILE A 174 -3.92 -3.65 -2.92
CA ILE A 174 -4.77 -2.50 -3.24
C ILE A 174 -5.67 -2.82 -4.44
N MET A 175 -5.08 -3.29 -5.54
CA MET A 175 -5.81 -3.58 -6.79
C MET A 175 -6.87 -4.68 -6.62
N SER A 176 -6.61 -5.64 -5.74
CA SER A 176 -7.57 -6.71 -5.42
C SER A 176 -8.66 -6.30 -4.42
N SER A 177 -8.53 -5.14 -3.76
CA SER A 177 -9.45 -4.71 -2.71
C SER A 177 -10.87 -4.44 -3.24
N PRO A 178 -11.93 -4.76 -2.47
CA PRO A 178 -13.31 -4.53 -2.92
C PRO A 178 -13.61 -3.07 -3.28
N SER A 179 -13.08 -2.11 -2.50
CA SER A 179 -13.26 -0.68 -2.75
C SER A 179 -12.65 -0.25 -4.07
N PHE A 180 -11.39 -0.65 -4.32
CA PHE A 180 -10.72 -0.33 -5.57
C PHE A 180 -11.41 -0.98 -6.77
N ARG A 181 -11.77 -2.27 -6.67
CA ARG A 181 -12.48 -2.98 -7.75
C ARG A 181 -13.83 -2.35 -8.08
N GLN A 182 -14.58 -1.95 -7.07
CA GLN A 182 -15.85 -1.24 -7.28
C GLN A 182 -15.62 0.10 -7.98
N GLN A 183 -14.63 0.87 -7.54
CA GLN A 183 -14.33 2.16 -8.17
C GLN A 183 -13.83 2.00 -9.62
N ALA A 184 -12.94 1.04 -9.87
CA ALA A 184 -12.46 0.73 -11.21
C ALA A 184 -13.60 0.32 -12.16
N SER A 185 -14.56 -0.48 -11.66
CA SER A 185 -15.78 -0.83 -12.38
C SER A 185 -16.64 0.40 -12.69
N ASN A 186 -16.87 1.27 -11.71
CA ASN A 186 -17.62 2.52 -11.91
C ASN A 186 -16.93 3.42 -12.96
N ASN A 187 -15.60 3.51 -12.91
CA ASN A 187 -14.80 4.28 -13.87
C ASN A 187 -14.93 3.70 -15.29
N LEU A 188 -14.89 2.38 -15.44
CA LEU A 188 -15.10 1.69 -16.72
C LEU A 188 -16.46 2.05 -17.31
N PHE A 189 -17.55 1.91 -16.55
CA PHE A 189 -18.90 2.24 -17.02
C PHE A 189 -19.06 3.72 -17.36
N SER A 190 -18.46 4.62 -16.59
CA SER A 190 -18.48 6.04 -16.89
C SER A 190 -17.76 6.35 -18.21
N CYS A 191 -16.60 5.75 -18.44
CA CYS A 191 -15.84 5.91 -19.67
C CYS A 191 -16.56 5.33 -20.89
N LEU A 192 -17.24 4.18 -20.74
CA LEU A 192 -18.08 3.59 -21.79
C LEU A 192 -19.18 4.55 -22.23
N ARG A 193 -19.91 5.14 -21.27
CA ARG A 193 -21.00 6.08 -21.56
C ARG A 193 -20.50 7.33 -22.31
N GLU A 194 -19.36 7.87 -21.92
CA GLU A 194 -18.74 9.03 -22.58
C GLU A 194 -18.28 8.70 -24.00
N GLY A 195 -17.72 7.51 -24.23
CA GLY A 195 -17.34 7.04 -25.56
C GLY A 195 -18.52 6.81 -26.50
N THR A 196 -19.70 6.46 -25.97
CA THR A 196 -20.93 6.29 -26.77
C THR A 196 -21.71 7.59 -27.04
N SER A 197 -21.23 8.73 -26.53
CA SER A 197 -21.91 10.03 -26.64
C SER A 197 -21.42 10.89 -27.82
N GLU A 198 -20.46 10.38 -28.61
CA GLU A 198 -19.95 10.98 -29.85
C GLU A 198 -20.61 10.36 -31.09
#